data_AF-Q7PZE3-F1
#
_entry.id   AF-Q7PZE3-F1
#
_cell.length_a   1.000
_cell.length_b   1.000
_cell.length_c   1.000
_cell.angle_alpha   90.00
_cell.angle_beta   90.00
_cell.angle_gamma   90.00
#
_symmetry.space_group_name_H-M   'P 1'
#
loop_
_entity.id
_entity.type
_entity.pdbx_description
1 polymer ?
#
loop_
_entity_poly.entity_id
_entity_poly.type
_entity_poly.pdbx_seq_one_letter_code
_entity_poly.pdbx_strand_id
1 'polypeptide(L)'
;QKYLMQFGYLEKSNIETGNLRTIEELEQAVRSLQRFGGLKETGTVDEETLALMQRPRCGAPDDKDSLDFRPSYEVRLKRSRSRRYVIQGQKWQNPIVTYR
;
A
#
# COMPACT_ATOMS: atom_id res chain seq x y z
N GLN A 1 2.73 4.28 13.18
CA GLN A 1 3.16 4.88 11.90
C GLN A 1 3.99 3.95 11.02
N LYS A 2 5.02 3.24 11.54
CA LYS A 2 5.87 2.32 10.74
C LYS A 2 5.08 1.32 9.89
N TYR A 3 4.04 0.72 10.45
CA TYR A 3 3.15 -0.22 9.75
C TYR A 3 2.51 0.39 8.49
N LEU A 4 1.92 1.59 8.61
CA LEU A 4 1.25 2.26 7.49
C LEU A 4 2.24 2.58 6.37
N MET A 5 3.49 2.93 6.69
CA MET A 5 4.56 3.13 5.70
C MET A 5 5.01 1.83 5.04
N GLN A 6 5.12 0.75 5.81
CA GLN A 6 5.56 -0.55 5.31
C GLN A 6 4.58 -1.14 4.30
N PHE A 7 3.27 -0.97 4.55
CA PHE A 7 2.23 -1.54 3.68
C PHE A 7 1.71 -0.57 2.61
N GLY A 8 2.36 0.58 2.43
CA GLY A 8 2.08 1.50 1.33
C GLY A 8 0.91 2.47 1.56
N TYR A 9 0.32 2.50 2.75
CA TYR A 9 -0.75 3.45 3.11
C TYR A 9 -0.23 4.87 3.40
N LEU A 10 1.08 5.00 3.60
CA LEU A 10 1.75 6.25 3.92
C LEU A 10 3.09 6.29 3.16
N GLU A 11 3.50 7.44 2.63
CA GLU A 11 4.78 7.53 1.93
C GLU A 11 5.95 7.15 2.85
N LYS A 12 7.04 6.61 2.29
CA LYS A 12 8.24 6.33 3.09
C LYS A 12 9.01 7.63 3.27
N SER A 13 9.19 8.05 4.51
CA SER A 13 9.92 9.28 4.84
C SER A 13 10.91 9.04 5.98
N ASN A 14 12.00 9.80 5.99
CA ASN A 14 12.98 9.77 7.08
C ASN A 14 12.38 10.37 8.36
N ILE A 15 13.00 10.08 9.52
CA ILE A 15 12.50 10.50 10.84
C ILE A 15 12.25 12.02 10.91
N GLU A 16 13.11 12.83 10.27
CA GLU A 16 12.97 14.29 10.19
C GLU A 16 11.72 14.74 9.40
N THR A 17 11.43 14.09 8.28
CA THR A 17 10.28 14.40 7.42
C THR A 17 8.99 13.75 7.95
N GLY A 18 9.10 12.69 8.76
CA GLY A 18 7.97 12.03 9.41
C GLY A 18 7.22 12.93 10.39
N ASN A 19 7.91 13.93 10.96
CA ASN A 19 7.31 14.92 11.88
C ASN A 19 6.50 16.01 11.15
N LEU A 20 6.62 16.14 9.82
CA LEU A 20 5.87 17.13 9.04
C LEU A 20 4.48 16.65 8.61
N ARG A 21 4.07 15.46 9.04
CA ARG A 21 2.79 14.87 8.62
C ARG A 21 1.61 15.49 9.34
N THR A 22 0.55 15.75 8.59
CA THR A 22 -0.69 16.24 9.19
C THR A 22 -1.48 15.09 9.80
N ILE A 23 -2.38 15.43 10.72
CA ILE A 23 -3.31 14.46 11.32
C ILE A 23 -4.23 13.91 10.23
N GLU A 24 -4.66 14.75 9.27
CA GLU A 24 -5.54 14.30 8.18
C GLU A 24 -4.88 13.23 7.29
N GLU A 25 -3.58 13.33 7.02
CA GLU A 25 -2.86 12.31 6.24
C GLU A 25 -2.84 10.96 6.96
N LEU A 26 -2.63 10.97 8.28
CA LEU A 26 -2.66 9.75 9.08
C LEU A 26 -4.05 9.13 9.13
N GLU A 27 -5.10 9.94 9.31
CA GLU A 27 -6.47 9.46 9.28
C GLU A 27 -6.83 8.85 7.93
N GLN A 28 -6.42 9.48 6.82
CA GLN A 28 -6.65 8.95 5.48
C GLN A 28 -5.93 7.61 5.26
N ALA A 29 -4.70 7.48 5.76
CA ALA A 29 -3.95 6.22 5.71
C ALA A 29 -4.67 5.11 6.50
N VAL A 30 -5.21 5.42 7.68
CA VAL A 30 -5.98 4.47 8.50
C VAL A 30 -7.29 4.09 7.81
N ARG A 31 -8.03 5.04 7.23
CA ARG A 31 -9.25 4.71 6.45
C ARG A 31 -8.96 3.78 5.28
N SER A 32 -7.82 3.97 4.63
CA SER A 32 -7.39 3.11 3.51
C SER A 32 -7.07 1.69 3.98
N LEU A 33 -6.39 1.55 5.13
CA LEU A 33 -6.17 0.24 5.77
C LEU A 33 -7.47 -0.44 6.16
N GLN A 34 -8.40 0.29 6.78
CA GLN A 34 -9.71 -0.23 7.18
C GLN A 34 -10.51 -0.71 5.97
N ARG A 35 -10.55 0.09 4.91
CA ARG A 35 -11.19 -0.28 3.64
C ARG A 35 -10.61 -1.57 3.07
N PHE A 36 -9.28 -1.71 3.07
CA PHE A 36 -8.61 -2.93 2.60
C PHE A 36 -8.95 -4.14 3.47
N GLY A 37 -8.97 -3.95 4.79
CA GLY A 37 -9.34 -4.98 5.76
C GLY A 37 -10.84 -5.29 5.84
N GLY A 38 -11.69 -4.59 5.07
CA GLY A 38 -13.15 -4.74 5.15
C GLY A 38 -13.77 -4.20 6.44
N LEU A 39 -13.06 -3.35 7.18
CA LEU A 39 -13.55 -2.69 8.38
C LEU A 39 -14.24 -1.37 8.03
N LYS A 40 -14.99 -0.82 8.98
CA LYS A 40 -15.59 0.50 8.84
C LYS A 40 -14.50 1.58 8.80
N GLU A 41 -14.60 2.51 7.84
CA GLU A 41 -13.63 3.60 7.65
C GLU A 41 -13.80 4.70 8.70
N THR A 42 -13.36 4.43 9.93
CA THR A 42 -13.38 5.40 11.04
C THR A 42 -12.23 6.41 10.94
N GLY A 43 -11.09 5.99 10.38
CA GLY A 43 -9.87 6.80 10.32
C GLY A 43 -9.12 6.90 11.64
N THR A 44 -9.61 6.23 12.69
CA THR A 44 -8.94 6.09 13.97
C THR A 44 -8.53 4.63 14.17
N VAL A 45 -7.47 4.41 14.94
CA VAL A 45 -6.99 3.06 15.24
C VAL A 45 -7.84 2.49 16.37
N ASP A 46 -8.95 1.85 16.01
CA ASP A 46 -9.83 1.11 16.92
C ASP A 46 -9.29 -0.31 17.22
N GLU A 47 -9.94 -1.01 18.15
CA GLU A 47 -9.55 -2.37 18.55
C GLU A 47 -9.59 -3.36 17.38
N GLU A 48 -10.56 -3.22 16.48
CA GLU A 48 -10.67 -4.05 15.28
C GLU A 48 -9.50 -3.80 14.31
N THR A 49 -9.13 -2.53 14.11
CA THR A 49 -7.96 -2.14 13.30
C THR A 49 -6.66 -2.64 13.93
N LEU A 50 -6.53 -2.59 15.26
CA LEU A 50 -5.39 -3.17 15.97
C LEU A 50 -5.30 -4.68 15.79
N ALA A 51 -6.42 -5.39 15.96
CA ALA A 51 -6.49 -6.83 15.73
C ALA A 51 -6.12 -7.18 14.29
N LEU A 52 -6.56 -6.39 13.31
CA LEU A 52 -6.16 -6.54 11.91
C LEU A 52 -4.65 -6.34 11.72
N MET A 53 -4.07 -5.31 12.34
CA MET A 53 -2.64 -5.01 12.23
C MET A 53 -1.74 -6.09 12.84
N GLN A 54 -2.21 -6.81 13.87
CA GLN A 54 -1.45 -7.83 14.57
C GLN A 54 -1.46 -9.21 13.87
N ARG A 55 -2.40 -9.45 12.95
CA ARG A 55 -2.49 -10.73 12.25
C ARG A 55 -1.23 -10.97 11.39
N PRO A 56 -0.68 -12.19 11.38
CA PRO A 56 0.44 -12.52 10.52
C PRO A 56 0.03 -12.37 9.05
N ARG A 57 0.90 -11.75 8.25
CA ARG A 57 0.58 -11.34 6.87
C ARG A 57 1.81 -11.32 5.98
N CYS A 58 1.59 -11.28 4.67
CA CYS A 58 2.65 -11.05 3.68
C CYS A 58 3.27 -9.66 3.86
N GLY A 59 4.57 -9.51 3.59
CA GLY A 59 5.29 -8.22 3.65
C GLY A 59 5.09 -7.30 2.43
N ALA A 60 4.32 -7.74 1.44
CA ALA A 60 3.96 -6.93 0.28
C ALA A 60 3.04 -5.76 0.67
N PRO A 61 3.25 -4.53 0.16
CA PRO A 61 2.28 -3.44 0.28
C PRO A 61 0.91 -3.77 -0.31
N ASP A 62 -0.11 -3.21 0.34
CA ASP A 62 -1.52 -3.38 -0.02
C ASP A 62 -1.96 -2.36 -1.09
N ASP A 63 -1.37 -1.17 -1.04
CA ASP A 63 -1.68 -0.11 -2.00
C ASP A 63 -0.96 -0.36 -3.33
N LYS A 64 -1.75 -0.38 -4.42
CA LYS A 64 -1.26 -0.55 -5.79
C LYS A 64 -0.41 0.62 -6.28
N ASP A 65 -0.58 1.80 -5.67
CA ASP A 65 0.22 2.97 -5.98
C ASP A 65 1.57 2.99 -5.24
N SER A 66 1.82 2.02 -4.34
CA SER A 66 3.12 1.86 -3.67
C SER A 66 4.26 1.73 -4.69
N LEU A 67 5.37 2.42 -4.42
CA LEU A 67 6.56 2.42 -5.27
C LEU A 67 7.37 1.11 -5.17
N ASP A 68 7.09 0.27 -4.18
CA ASP A 68 7.94 -0.90 -3.86
C ASP A 68 7.96 -1.98 -4.94
N PHE A 69 6.89 -2.12 -5.71
CA PHE A 69 6.78 -3.10 -6.79
C PHE A 69 6.60 -2.46 -8.17
N ARG A 70 6.87 -1.15 -8.31
CA ARG A 70 6.78 -0.51 -9.63
C ARG A 70 8.06 -0.77 -10.43
N PRO A 71 7.93 -1.08 -11.74
CA PRO A 71 9.09 -1.06 -12.63
C PRO A 71 9.75 0.32 -12.59
N SER A 72 11.07 0.38 -12.52
CA SER A 72 11.86 1.62 -12.35
C SER A 72 11.63 2.69 -13.44
N TYR A 73 11.00 2.33 -14.56
CA TYR A 73 10.71 3.22 -15.69
C TYR A 73 9.31 3.87 -15.64
N GLU A 74 8.41 3.47 -14.73
CA GLU A 74 7.06 4.04 -14.67
C GLU A 74 6.99 5.25 -13.72
N VAL A 75 7.04 6.45 -14.30
CA VAL A 75 6.66 7.71 -13.63
C VAL A 75 5.22 7.59 -13.10
N ARG A 76 4.91 8.22 -11.95
CA ARG A 76 3.57 8.30 -11.33
C ARG A 76 2.52 8.78 -12.34
N LEU A 77 1.98 7.87 -13.14
CA LEU A 77 0.87 8.12 -14.05
C LEU A 77 -0.37 8.28 -13.17
N LYS A 78 -0.80 9.54 -12.98
CA LYS A 78 -2.02 9.89 -12.27
C LYS A 78 -3.16 9.01 -12.76
N ARG A 79 -3.68 8.15 -11.87
CA ARG A 79 -4.95 7.40 -11.93
C ARG A 79 -5.53 7.26 -13.35
N SER A 80 -4.76 6.64 -14.24
CA SER A 80 -5.31 6.21 -15.53
C SER A 80 -6.17 5.00 -15.22
N ARG A 81 -7.46 5.05 -15.57
CA ARG A 81 -8.36 3.89 -15.42
C ARG A 81 -7.75 2.73 -16.18
N SER A 82 -7.25 1.72 -15.45
CA SER A 82 -6.76 0.49 -16.06
C SER A 82 -7.90 -0.13 -16.87
N ARG A 83 -7.66 -0.35 -18.17
CA ARG A 83 -8.66 -0.92 -19.08
C ARG A 83 -8.87 -2.38 -18.69
N ARG A 84 -10.13 -2.74 -18.43
CA ARG A 84 -10.59 -4.03 -17.87
C ARG A 84 -10.15 -5.32 -18.60
N TYR A 85 -9.44 -5.22 -19.73
CA TYR A 85 -9.05 -6.34 -20.59
C TYR A 85 -7.62 -6.27 -21.14
N VAL A 86 -6.82 -5.29 -20.72
CA VAL A 86 -5.40 -5.28 -21.06
C VAL A 86 -4.70 -6.09 -19.98
N ILE A 87 -3.95 -7.14 -20.36
CA ILE A 87 -3.06 -7.87 -19.44
C ILE A 87 -1.98 -6.88 -19.00
N GLN A 88 -2.27 -6.07 -17.98
CA GLN A 88 -1.36 -5.11 -17.39
C GLN A 88 -0.79 -5.72 -16.12
N GLY A 89 0.53 -5.84 -16.08
CA GLY A 89 1.25 -6.34 -14.92
C GLY A 89 2.65 -6.82 -15.29
N GLN A 90 3.47 -7.01 -14.27
CA GLN A 90 4.74 -7.71 -14.43
C GLN A 90 4.44 -9.16 -14.81
N LYS A 91 4.77 -9.53 -16.05
CA LYS A 91 4.67 -10.91 -16.52
C LYS A 91 6.07 -11.46 -16.74
N TRP A 92 6.25 -12.73 -16.45
CA TRP A 92 7.44 -13.44 -16.89
C TRP A 92 7.52 -13.39 -18.41
N GLN A 93 8.67 -12.96 -18.94
CA GLN A 93 8.90 -12.98 -20.38
C GLN A 93 9.02 -14.42 -20.90
N ASN A 94 9.52 -15.32 -20.06
CA ASN A 94 9.67 -16.73 -20.35
C ASN A 94 8.52 -17.53 -19.68
N PRO A 95 7.91 -18.49 -20.39
CA PRO A 95 6.83 -19.31 -19.83
C PRO A 95 7.33 -20.36 -18.83
N ILE A 96 8.60 -20.75 -18.92
CA ILE A 96 9.23 -21.69 -17.99
C ILE A 96 10.00 -20.88 -16.95
N VAL A 97 9.53 -20.94 -15.71
CA VAL A 97 10.16 -20.27 -14.56
C VAL A 97 10.89 -21.32 -13.73
N THR A 98 12.16 -21.08 -13.42
CA THR A 98 12.98 -21.91 -12.54
C THR A 98 13.35 -21.12 -11.28
N TYR A 99 13.50 -21.80 -10.14
CA TYR A 99 13.84 -21.21 -8.84
C TYR A 99 15.03 -21.93 -8.22
N ARG A 100 15.72 -21.27 -7.27
CA ARG A 100 16.84 -21.83 -6.51
C ARG A 100 16.59 -21.64 -5.02
#